data_AF-A0A7X6WJ91-F1
#
_entry.id   AF-A0A7X6WJ91-F1
#
_cell.length_a   1.000
_cell.length_b   1.000
_cell.length_c   1.000
_cell.angle_alpha   90.00
_cell.angle_beta   90.00
_cell.angle_gamma   90.00
#
_symmetry.space_group_name_H-M   'P 1'
#
loop_
_entity.id
_entity.type
_entity.pdbx_description
1 polymer ?
#
loop_
_entity_poly.entity_id
_entity_poly.type
_entity_poly.pdbx_seq_one_letter_code
_entity_poly.pdbx_strand_id
1 'polypeptide(L)' 'MPQNDPTLLWINSGVAALKKYFDGSVKPKSNRITNAQKAIRSNDIENVGKTSRHHTFFEMLGNFSI' A
#
# COMPACT_ATOMS: atom_id res chain seq x y z
N MET A 1 5.81 -6.35 5.95
CA MET A 1 4.69 -6.85 6.77
C MET A 1 4.06 -5.66 7.49
N PRO A 2 2.72 -5.57 7.56
CA PRO A 2 2.05 -4.56 8.38
C PRO A 2 2.47 -4.71 9.84
N GLN A 3 2.89 -3.61 10.47
CA GLN A 3 3.25 -3.59 11.88
C GLN A 3 2.09 -2.96 12.66
N ASN A 4 1.51 -3.71 13.60
CA ASN A 4 0.39 -3.29 14.45
C ASN A 4 -0.92 -3.02 13.69
N ASP A 5 -1.19 -3.73 12.60
CA ASP A 5 -2.49 -3.71 11.93
C ASP A 5 -3.03 -5.15 11.75
N PRO A 6 -3.91 -5.63 12.64
CA PRO A 6 -4.40 -7.00 12.59
C PRO A 6 -5.40 -7.24 11.45
N THR A 7 -5.89 -6.19 10.78
CA THR A 7 -6.87 -6.34 9.68
C THR A 7 -6.21 -6.48 8.32
N LEU A 8 -4.92 -6.14 8.20
CA LEU A 8 -4.15 -6.25 6.96
C LEU A 8 -3.23 -7.47 7.02
N LEU A 9 -3.43 -8.40 6.08
CA LEU A 9 -2.52 -9.53 5.89
C LEU A 9 -1.21 -9.09 5.21
N TRP A 10 -1.33 -8.30 4.13
CA TRP A 10 -0.21 -7.77 3.36
C TRP A 10 -0.42 -6.28 3.07
N ILE A 11 0.67 -5.55 2.84
CA ILE A 11 0.58 -4.19 2.31
C ILE A 11 0.13 -4.30 0.85
N ASN A 12 -1.10 -3.86 0.57
CA ASN A 12 -1.74 -3.99 -0.75
C ASN A 12 -1.81 -2.67 -1.53
N SER A 13 -1.39 -1.56 -0.90
CA SER A 13 -1.48 -0.20 -1.42
C SER A 13 -0.43 0.72 -0.79
N GLY A 14 -0.11 1.82 -1.48
CA GLY A 14 0.79 2.86 -0.98
C GLY A 14 0.29 3.57 0.28
N VAL A 15 -1.03 3.72 0.41
CA VAL A 15 -1.68 4.37 1.57
C VAL A 15 -1.68 3.48 2.80
N ALA A 16 -1.76 2.15 2.66
CA ALA A 16 -1.79 1.23 3.79
C ALA A 16 -0.56 1.40 4.72
N ALA A 17 0.60 1.73 4.16
CA ALA A 17 1.81 2.05 4.93
C ALA A 17 1.73 3.42 5.65
N LEU A 18 0.86 4.31 5.19
CA LEU A 18 0.70 5.69 5.66
C LEU A 18 -0.55 5.89 6.54
N LYS A 19 -1.27 4.81 6.87
CA LYS A 19 -2.52 4.85 7.65
C LYS A 19 -2.42 5.70 8.92
N LYS A 20 -1.31 5.57 9.66
CA LYS A 20 -1.03 6.32 10.90
C LYS A 20 -0.88 7.84 10.73
N TYR A 21 -0.59 8.29 9.52
CA TYR A 21 -0.52 9.72 9.23
C TYR A 21 -1.91 10.25 8.89
N PHE A 22 -2.71 9.47 8.16
CA PHE A 22 -4.08 9.84 7.78
C PHE A 22 -5.08 9.75 8.94
N ASP A 23 -4.88 8.84 9.89
CA ASP A 23 -5.70 8.77 11.11
C ASP A 23 -5.34 9.83 12.16
N GLY A 24 -4.25 10.60 11.93
CA GLY A 24 -3.77 11.65 12.83
C GLY A 24 -3.03 11.15 14.07
N SER A 25 -2.81 9.85 14.22
CA SER A 25 -2.06 9.28 15.35
C SER A 25 -0.59 9.68 15.35
N VAL A 26 -0.01 9.90 14.17
CA VAL A 26 1.35 10.38 13.99
C VAL A 26 1.34 11.62 13.10
N LYS A 27 1.94 12.72 13.57
CA LYS A 27 2.12 13.90 12.74
C LYS A 27 3.32 13.70 11.80
N PRO A 28 3.14 13.77 10.47
CA PRO A 28 4.24 13.64 9.53
C PRO A 28 5.18 14.86 9.64
N LYS A 29 6.47 14.68 9.29
CA LYS A 29 7.43 15.80 9.23
C LYS A 29 7.11 16.78 8.10
N SER A 30 6.44 16.31 7.04
CA SER A 30 6.00 17.09 5.89
C SER A 30 4.58 16.68 5.54
N ASN A 31 3.73 17.66 5.22
CA ASN A 31 2.34 17.40 4.80
C ASN A 31 2.26 16.74 3.42
N ARG A 32 3.36 16.75 2.65
CA ARG A 32 3.46 16.09 1.34
C ARG A 32 4.45 14.95 1.41
N ILE A 33 3.99 13.75 1.03
CA ILE A 33 4.77 12.52 1.04
C ILE A 33 4.65 11.85 -0.33
N THR A 34 5.75 11.27 -0.80
CA THR A 34 5.75 10.39 -1.98
C THR A 34 6.44 9.07 -1.65
N ASN A 35 5.95 7.96 -2.22
CA ASN A 35 6.57 6.66 -2.05
C ASN A 35 6.46 5.79 -3.32
N ALA A 36 7.32 4.77 -3.36
CA ALA A 36 7.24 3.62 -4.25
C ALA A 36 7.04 2.38 -3.38
N GLN A 37 5.78 2.01 -3.16
CA GLN A 37 5.41 0.96 -2.21
C GLN A 37 5.35 -0.40 -2.89
N LYS A 38 6.13 -1.35 -2.40
CA LYS A 38 5.96 -2.78 -2.73
C LYS A 38 4.62 -3.26 -2.17
N ALA A 39 3.73 -3.69 -3.06
CA ALA A 39 2.37 -4.14 -2.75
C ALA A 39 2.16 -5.60 -3.14
N ILE A 40 1.44 -6.34 -2.29
CA ILE A 40 1.00 -7.71 -2.56
C ILE A 40 -0.53 -7.74 -2.58
N ARG A 41 -1.11 -8.28 -3.66
CA ARG A 41 -2.54 -8.56 -3.80
C ARG A 41 -2.74 -10.03 -4.13
N SER A 42 -2.99 -10.83 -3.10
CA SER A 42 -3.29 -12.26 -3.25
C SER A 42 -4.62 -12.51 -3.97
N ASN A 43 -5.58 -11.60 -3.88
CA ASN A 43 -6.89 -11.75 -4.51
C ASN A 43 -6.81 -11.72 -6.04
N ASP A 44 -5.75 -11.13 -6.60
CA ASP A 44 -5.54 -11.07 -8.04
C ASP A 44 -4.91 -12.37 -8.61
N ILE A 45 -4.64 -13.38 -7.77
CA ILE A 45 -3.93 -14.60 -8.18
C ILE A 45 -4.60 -15.32 -9.35
N GLU A 46 -5.94 -15.33 -9.41
CA GLU A 46 -6.67 -15.97 -10.51
C GLU A 46 -6.59 -15.19 -11.84
N ASN A 47 -6.21 -13.92 -11.79
CA ASN A 47 -6.08 -13.03 -12.97
C ASN A 47 -4.64 -12.98 -13.51
N VAL A 48 -3.66 -13.37 -12.69
CA VAL A 48 -2.25 -13.46 -13.09
C VAL A 48 -2.10 -14.53 -14.16
N GLY A 49 -1.44 -14.20 -15.26
CA GLY A 49 -1.27 -15.09 -16.41
C GLY A 49 -2.48 -15.20 -17.34
N LYS A 50 -3.68 -14.77 -16.91
CA LYS A 50 -4.87 -14.64 -17.79
C LYS A 50 -4.94 -13.27 -18.48
N THR A 51 -4.39 -12.26 -17.83
CA THR A 51 -4.41 -10.87 -18.32
C THR A 51 -2.99 -10.30 -18.29
N SER A 52 -2.70 -9.32 -19.15
CA SER A 52 -1.37 -8.70 -19.24
C SER A 52 -1.07 -7.66 -18.15
N ARG A 53 -2.02 -7.42 -17.23
CA ARG A 53 -1.98 -6.26 -16.31
C ARG A 53 -2.03 -6.64 -14.83
N HIS A 54 -2.39 -7.87 -14.50
CA HIS A 54 -2.53 -8.30 -13.12
C HIS A 54 -1.26 -9.00 -12.65
N HIS A 55 -0.75 -8.55 -11.50
CA HIS A 55 0.38 -9.13 -10.79
C HIS A 55 0.00 -9.33 -9.33
N THR A 56 0.48 -10.41 -8.71
CA THR A 56 0.32 -10.60 -7.26
C THR A 56 1.27 -9.71 -6.46
N PHE A 57 2.47 -9.42 -6.99
CA PHE A 57 3.45 -8.51 -6.41
C PHE A 57 3.79 -7.41 -7.43
N PHE A 58 3.70 -6.16 -7.01
CA PHE A 58 3.98 -5.01 -7.87
C PHE A 58 4.39 -3.79 -7.03
N GLU A 59 4.89 -2.74 -7.68
CA GLU A 59 5.19 -1.47 -7.04
C GLU A 59 4.09 -0.44 -7.35
N MET A 60 3.61 0.23 -6.30
CA MET A 60 2.63 1.30 -6.40
C MET A 60 3.31 2.63 -6.10
N LEU A 61 3.40 3.48 -7.11
CA LEU A 61 3.89 4.85 -6.99
C LEU A 61 2.75 5.74 -6.50
N GLY A 62 3.00 6.54 -5.47
CA GLY A 62 1.98 7.39 -4.87
C GLY A 62 2.50 8.74 -4.41
N ASN A 63 1.62 9.75 -4.51
CA ASN A 63 1.76 11.08 -3.94
C ASN A 63 0.60 11.32 -2.97
N PHE A 64 0.92 11.77 -1.75
CA PHE A 64 -0.04 11.88 -0.66
C PHE A 64 0.07 13.25 -0.01
N SER A 65 -1.08 13.86 0.24
CA SER A 65 -1.22 15.05 1.08
C SER A 65 -2.00 14.64 2.32
N ILE A 66 -1.40 14.83 3.49
CA ILE A 66 -1.98 14.54 4.81
C ILE A 66 -2.58 15.82 5.38
#